data_AF-A0A135UZ80-F1
#
_entry.id   AF-A0A135UZ80-F1
#
_cell.length_a   1.000
_cell.length_b   1.000
_cell.length_c   1.000
_cell.angle_alpha   90.00
_cell.angle_beta   90.00
_cell.angle_gamma   90.00
#
_symmetry.space_group_name_H-M   'P 1'
#
loop_
_entity.id
_entity.type
_entity.pdbx_description
1 polymer ?
#
loop_
_entity_poly.entity_id
_entity_poly.type
_entity_poly.pdbx_seq_one_letter_code
_entity_poly.pdbx_strand_id
1 'polypeptide(L)'
;MSSLNPRQILPLFVATTTTFGGLFALFNPAGSIKAFGLPHRIASSPIAHATFSLASARTSVIGLLIYTFYVRGDFGAIDTVLLTSGLYCGIVDGYVCYKEGEPGKALFRVLSSWAVGLKITASEDKPR
;
A
#
# COMPACT_ATOMS: atom_id res chain seq x y z
N MET A 1 29.35 2.59 9.89
CA MET A 1 28.34 2.37 8.82
C MET A 1 27.40 1.28 9.30
N SER A 2 26.23 1.69 9.80
CA SER A 2 25.25 0.81 10.43
C SER A 2 24.69 -0.17 9.40
N SER A 3 24.73 -1.48 9.69
CA SER A 3 24.16 -2.51 8.82
C SER A 3 22.66 -2.28 8.67
N LEU A 4 22.18 -2.14 7.43
CA LEU A 4 20.76 -2.06 7.11
C LEU A 4 20.11 -3.42 7.41
N ASN A 5 19.49 -3.54 8.58
CA ASN A 5 18.76 -4.75 8.96
C ASN A 5 17.54 -4.94 8.02
N PRO A 6 17.22 -6.16 7.58
CA PRO A 6 16.04 -6.43 6.74
C PRO A 6 14.71 -5.92 7.31
N ARG A 7 14.62 -5.80 8.65
CA ARG A 7 13.48 -5.23 9.38
C ARG A 7 13.24 -3.74 9.09
N GLN A 8 14.28 -3.00 8.71
CA GLN A 8 14.21 -1.56 8.42
C GLN A 8 14.07 -1.27 6.92
N ILE A 9 14.49 -2.20 6.06
CA ILE A 9 14.41 -2.08 4.61
C ILE A 9 12.96 -2.23 4.12
N LEU A 10 12.20 -3.17 4.70
CA LEU A 10 10.82 -3.46 4.29
C LEU A 10 9.88 -2.26 4.47
N PRO A 11 9.84 -1.57 5.64
CA PRO A 11 8.99 -0.40 5.80
C PRO A 11 9.36 0.75 4.86
N LEU A 12 10.66 0.99 4.61
CA LEU A 12 11.12 1.99 3.67
C LEU A 12 10.72 1.66 2.23
N PHE A 13 10.80 0.39 1.84
CA PHE A 13 10.35 -0.07 0.52
C PHE A 13 8.84 0.13 0.36
N VAL A 14 8.05 -0.22 1.38
CA VAL A 14 6.60 0.01 1.38
C VAL A 14 6.29 1.50 1.34
N ALA A 15 6.97 2.33 2.14
CA ALA A 15 6.81 3.78 2.13
C ALA A 15 7.11 4.39 0.77
N THR A 16 8.19 3.94 0.12
CA THR A 16 8.58 4.40 -1.22
C THR A 16 7.50 4.04 -2.24
N THR A 17 7.08 2.79 -2.27
CA THR A 17 6.08 2.32 -3.24
C THR A 17 4.70 2.96 -3.03
N THR A 18 4.25 3.18 -1.79
CA THR A 18 2.98 3.88 -1.51
C THR A 18 3.06 5.38 -1.79
N THR A 19 4.17 6.04 -1.45
CA THR A 19 4.35 7.49 -1.70
C THR A 19 4.37 7.78 -3.20
N PHE A 20 5.28 7.14 -3.93
CA PHE A 20 5.46 7.37 -5.36
C PHE A 20 4.35 6.73 -6.20
N GLY A 21 3.82 5.56 -5.78
CA GLY A 21 2.67 4.93 -6.43
C GLY A 21 1.41 5.77 -6.31
N GLY A 22 1.14 6.36 -5.14
CA GLY A 22 0.01 7.28 -4.96
C GLY A 22 0.20 8.59 -5.73
N LEU A 23 1.42 9.10 -5.80
CA LEU A 23 1.75 10.34 -6.52
C LEU A 23 1.60 10.15 -8.04
N PHE A 24 1.96 8.98 -8.57
CA PHE A 24 1.82 8.66 -9.99
C PHE A 24 0.36 8.75 -10.46
N ALA A 25 -0.61 8.40 -9.60
CA ALA A 25 -2.04 8.51 -9.89
C ALA A 25 -2.60 9.93 -9.91
N LEU A 26 -1.85 10.92 -9.41
CA LEU A 26 -2.20 12.33 -9.55
C LEU A 26 -1.85 12.88 -10.94
N PHE A 27 -0.79 12.35 -11.55
CA PHE A 27 -0.35 12.77 -12.89
C PHE A 27 -0.95 11.91 -14.01
N ASN A 28 -1.20 10.62 -13.75
CA ASN A 28 -1.75 9.69 -14.72
C ASN A 28 -2.79 8.75 -14.08
N PRO A 29 -4.01 9.24 -13.79
CA PRO A 29 -5.05 8.44 -13.16
C PRO A 29 -5.48 7.25 -14.03
N ALA A 30 -5.63 7.44 -15.34
CA ALA A 30 -5.99 6.36 -16.27
C ALA A 30 -4.96 5.22 -16.28
N GLY A 31 -3.66 5.56 -16.32
CA GLY A 31 -2.58 4.59 -16.23
C GLY A 31 -2.55 3.88 -14.88
N SER A 32 -2.83 4.61 -13.80
CA SER A 32 -2.82 4.07 -12.44
C SER A 32 -4.01 3.14 -12.17
N ILE A 33 -5.20 3.45 -12.69
CA ILE A 33 -6.38 2.57 -12.63
C ILE A 33 -6.11 1.25 -13.37
N LYS A 34 -5.44 1.31 -14.53
CA LYS A 34 -5.01 0.11 -15.27
C LYS A 34 -3.94 -0.69 -14.51
N ALA A 35 -2.95 0.00 -13.96
CA ALA A 35 -1.90 -0.63 -13.14
C ALA A 35 -2.47 -1.24 -11.85
N PHE A 36 -3.50 -0.62 -11.28
CA PHE A 36 -4.27 -1.16 -10.17
C PHE A 36 -4.99 -2.45 -10.56
N GLY A 37 -5.38 -2.58 -11.83
CA GLY A 37 -5.98 -3.80 -12.40
C GLY A 37 -7.46 -3.67 -12.73
N LEU A 38 -7.98 -2.44 -12.80
CA LEU A 38 -9.38 -2.20 -13.16
C LEU A 38 -9.59 -2.19 -14.69
N PRO A 39 -10.78 -2.56 -15.17
CA PRO A 39 -11.09 -2.64 -16.59
C PRO A 39 -11.00 -1.29 -17.30
N HIS A 40 -10.74 -1.33 -18.61
CA HIS A 40 -10.52 -0.13 -19.43
C HIS A 40 -11.71 0.85 -19.37
N ARG A 41 -12.94 0.35 -19.21
CA ARG A 41 -14.16 1.17 -19.08
C ARG A 41 -14.11 2.09 -17.85
N ILE A 42 -13.51 1.66 -16.76
CA ILE A 42 -13.33 2.50 -15.55
C ILE A 42 -12.14 3.44 -15.77
N ALA A 43 -11.07 2.93 -16.37
CA ALA A 43 -9.87 3.73 -16.67
C ALA A 43 -10.09 4.85 -17.68
N SER A 44 -11.16 4.83 -18.49
CA SER A 44 -11.50 5.90 -19.42
C SER A 44 -12.49 6.93 -18.85
N SER A 45 -13.07 6.69 -17.67
CA SER A 45 -14.07 7.58 -17.07
C SER A 45 -13.43 8.73 -16.29
N PRO A 46 -13.68 10.00 -16.65
CA PRO A 46 -13.15 11.16 -15.92
C PRO A 46 -13.64 11.23 -14.47
N ILE A 47 -14.85 10.72 -14.19
CA ILE A 47 -15.43 10.69 -12.85
C ILE A 47 -14.64 9.71 -11.96
N ALA A 48 -14.20 8.58 -12.52
CA ALA A 48 -13.35 7.63 -11.82
C ALA A 48 -11.95 8.19 -11.58
N HIS A 49 -11.43 9.05 -12.46
CA HIS A 49 -10.13 9.68 -12.28
C HIS A 49 -10.10 10.57 -11.05
N ALA A 50 -11.10 11.42 -10.86
CA ALA A 50 -11.15 12.34 -9.73
C ALA A 50 -11.16 11.60 -8.38
N THR A 51 -11.99 10.57 -8.25
CA THR A 51 -12.08 9.77 -7.02
C THR A 51 -10.82 8.93 -6.81
N PHE A 52 -10.24 8.36 -7.87
CA PHE A 52 -9.01 7.59 -7.79
C PHE A 52 -7.80 8.46 -7.43
N SER A 53 -7.68 9.66 -8.00
CA SER A 53 -6.63 10.63 -7.62
C SER A 53 -6.78 11.07 -6.16
N LEU A 54 -8.00 11.33 -5.69
CA LEU A 54 -8.24 11.69 -4.28
C LEU A 54 -7.88 10.54 -3.33
N ALA A 55 -8.24 9.30 -3.66
CA ALA A 55 -7.87 8.13 -2.89
C ALA A 55 -6.34 7.92 -2.87
N SER A 56 -5.69 8.07 -4.03
CA SER A 56 -4.25 7.90 -4.17
C SER A 56 -3.44 8.96 -3.41
N ALA A 57 -3.95 10.20 -3.33
CA ALA A 57 -3.35 11.23 -2.49
C ALA A 57 -3.29 10.80 -1.03
N ARG A 58 -4.34 10.14 -0.51
CA ARG A 58 -4.35 9.60 0.86
C ARG A 58 -3.36 8.46 1.02
N THR A 59 -3.19 7.61 0.00
CA THR A 59 -2.16 6.57 -0.01
C THR A 59 -0.75 7.17 0.05
N SER A 60 -0.50 8.30 -0.62
CA SER A 60 0.78 9.01 -0.51
C SER A 60 1.02 9.57 0.89
N VAL A 61 -0.04 10.06 1.56
CA VAL A 61 0.06 10.51 2.97
C VAL A 61 0.47 9.36 3.89
N ILE A 62 -0.04 8.15 3.68
CA ILE A 62 0.37 6.97 4.47
C ILE A 62 1.88 6.69 4.30
N GLY A 63 2.40 6.75 3.07
CA GLY A 63 3.83 6.59 2.81
C GLY A 63 4.68 7.67 3.51
N LEU A 64 4.22 8.93 3.49
CA LEU A 64 4.85 10.04 4.22
C LEU A 64 4.81 9.85 5.74
N LEU A 65 3.73 9.30 6.30
CA LEU A 65 3.63 8.96 7.71
C LEU A 65 4.66 7.88 8.09
N ILE A 66 4.83 6.85 7.26
CA ILE A 66 5.86 5.82 7.48
C ILE A 66 7.26 6.45 7.48
N TYR A 67 7.57 7.34 6.53
CA TYR A 67 8.85 8.08 6.57
C TYR A 67 9.02 8.92 7.84
N THR A 68 7.96 9.61 8.26
CA THR A 68 7.99 10.47 9.45
C THR A 68 8.28 9.66 10.72
N PHE A 69 7.62 8.52 10.90
CA PHE A 69 7.87 7.63 12.04
C PHE A 69 9.23 6.92 11.93
N TYR A 70 9.70 6.63 10.72
CA TYR A 70 11.03 6.07 10.48
C TYR A 70 12.14 7.02 10.92
N VAL A 71 12.05 8.30 10.55
CA VAL A 71 13.01 9.33 11.01
C VAL A 71 12.98 9.52 12.52
N ARG A 72 11.81 9.33 13.15
CA ARG A 72 11.64 9.36 14.61
C ARG A 72 12.14 8.10 15.32
N GLY A 73 12.47 7.03 14.58
CA GLY A 73 12.85 5.73 15.16
C GLY A 73 11.69 4.99 15.85
N ASP A 74 10.44 5.41 15.63
CA ASP A 74 9.26 4.79 16.22
C ASP A 74 8.75 3.64 15.34
N PHE A 75 9.39 2.48 15.48
CA PHE A 75 9.04 1.29 14.71
C PHE A 75 7.68 0.70 15.10
N GLY A 76 7.18 0.94 16.32
CA GLY A 76 5.86 0.48 16.74
C GLY A 76 4.73 1.21 16.01
N ALA A 77 4.88 2.53 15.81
CA ALA A 77 3.94 3.30 15.01
C ALA A 77 3.95 2.85 13.53
N ILE A 78 5.13 2.54 12.98
CA ILE A 78 5.27 2.01 11.62
C ILE A 78 4.53 0.68 11.45
N ASP A 79 4.74 -0.26 12.38
CA ASP A 79 4.09 -1.57 12.35
C ASP A 79 2.56 -1.42 12.44
N THR A 80 2.07 -0.50 13.28
CA THR A 80 0.64 -0.21 13.40
C THR A 80 0.06 0.34 12.11
N VAL A 81 0.76 1.29 11.47
CA VAL A 81 0.33 1.87 10.19
C VAL A 81 0.33 0.78 9.12
N LEU A 82 1.40 0.01 8.98
CA LEU A 82 1.51 -1.06 7.99
C LEU A 82 0.47 -2.16 8.18
N LEU A 83 0.20 -2.56 9.42
CA LEU A 83 -0.78 -3.58 9.74
C LEU A 83 -2.19 -3.06 9.44
N THR A 84 -2.51 -1.84 9.88
CA THR A 84 -3.85 -1.27 9.68
C THR A 84 -4.10 -0.96 8.21
N SER A 85 -3.18 -0.26 7.54
CA SER A 85 -3.35 0.10 6.12
C SER A 85 -3.20 -1.10 5.21
N GLY A 86 -2.22 -1.97 5.45
CA GLY A 86 -1.98 -3.16 4.62
C GLY A 86 -3.15 -4.14 4.71
N LEU A 87 -3.58 -4.50 5.92
CA LEU A 87 -4.65 -5.47 6.09
C LEU A 87 -6.00 -4.92 5.62
N TYR A 88 -6.37 -3.71 6.03
CA TYR A 88 -7.65 -3.12 5.63
C TYR A 88 -7.70 -2.77 4.13
N CYS A 89 -6.73 -2.00 3.62
CA CYS A 89 -6.73 -1.61 2.21
C CYS A 89 -6.52 -2.82 1.31
N GLY A 90 -5.69 -3.79 1.69
CA GLY A 90 -5.50 -5.03 0.92
C GLY A 90 -6.78 -5.84 0.76
N ILE A 91 -7.58 -5.96 1.83
CA ILE A 91 -8.89 -6.63 1.79
C ILE A 91 -9.88 -5.86 0.92
N VAL A 92 -10.00 -4.54 1.11
CA VAL A 92 -10.94 -3.70 0.36
C VAL A 92 -10.58 -3.66 -1.13
N ASP A 93 -9.30 -3.48 -1.47
CA ASP A 93 -8.80 -3.49 -2.84
C ASP A 93 -9.06 -4.85 -3.50
N GLY A 94 -8.83 -5.95 -2.77
CA GLY A 94 -9.12 -7.30 -3.23
C GLY A 94 -10.61 -7.51 -3.51
N TYR A 95 -11.47 -7.04 -2.62
CA TYR A 95 -12.93 -7.12 -2.78
C TYR A 95 -13.43 -6.32 -3.99
N VAL A 96 -12.93 -5.11 -4.21
CA VAL A 96 -13.29 -4.27 -5.36
C VAL A 96 -12.80 -4.90 -6.67
N CYS A 97 -11.56 -5.37 -6.73
CA CYS A 97 -11.02 -6.06 -7.90
C CYS A 97 -11.76 -7.38 -8.21
N TYR A 98 -12.21 -8.11 -7.18
CA TYR A 98 -13.04 -9.30 -7.35
C TYR A 98 -14.40 -8.95 -7.97
N LYS A 99 -15.05 -7.87 -7.49
CA LYS A 99 -16.34 -7.41 -8.01
C LYS A 99 -16.27 -6.95 -9.46
N GLU A 100 -15.13 -6.40 -9.89
CA GLU A 100 -14.89 -5.91 -11.25
C GLU A 100 -14.33 -6.96 -12.22
N GLY A 101 -14.19 -8.23 -11.80
CA GLY A 101 -13.89 -9.36 -12.69
C GLY A 101 -12.41 -9.69 -12.90
N GLU A 102 -11.49 -9.15 -12.09
CA GLU A 102 -10.04 -9.39 -12.20
C GLU A 102 -9.46 -10.10 -10.95
N PRO A 103 -9.82 -11.39 -10.72
CA PRO A 103 -9.52 -12.12 -9.48
C PRO A 103 -8.03 -12.41 -9.26
N GLY A 104 -7.24 -12.50 -10.33
CA GLY A 104 -5.80 -12.85 -10.24
C GLY A 104 -4.95 -11.78 -9.55
N LYS A 105 -5.28 -10.49 -9.75
CA LYS A 105 -4.56 -9.36 -9.13
C LYS A 105 -5.10 -9.03 -7.74
N ALA A 106 -6.36 -9.38 -7.45
CA ALA A 106 -6.96 -9.31 -6.13
C ALA A 106 -6.26 -10.25 -5.14
N LEU A 107 -5.99 -11.49 -5.55
CA LEU A 107 -5.29 -12.47 -4.71
C LEU A 107 -3.85 -12.05 -4.42
N PHE A 108 -3.13 -11.49 -5.40
CA PHE A 108 -1.77 -10.98 -5.19
C PHE A 108 -1.73 -9.83 -4.16
N ARG A 109 -2.73 -8.95 -4.16
CA ARG A 109 -2.84 -7.85 -3.18
C ARG A 109 -3.20 -8.35 -1.77
N VAL A 110 -4.12 -9.30 -1.66
CA VAL A 110 -4.48 -9.89 -0.36
C VAL A 110 -3.32 -10.71 0.20
N LEU A 111 -2.66 -11.53 -0.62
CA LEU A 111 -1.52 -12.35 -0.20
C LEU A 111 -0.29 -11.52 0.16
N SER A 112 0.01 -10.45 -0.59
CA SER A 112 1.13 -9.56 -0.25
C SER A 112 0.86 -8.77 1.03
N SER A 113 -0.37 -8.29 1.23
CA SER A 113 -0.79 -7.61 2.46
C SER A 113 -0.75 -8.55 3.67
N TRP A 114 -1.19 -9.79 3.49
CA TRP A 114 -1.14 -10.82 4.53
C TRP A 114 0.30 -11.22 4.84
N ALA A 115 1.17 -11.36 3.84
CA ALA A 115 2.59 -11.66 4.04
C ALA A 115 3.34 -10.56 4.82
N VAL A 116 2.99 -9.28 4.59
CA VAL A 116 3.52 -8.17 5.40
C VAL A 116 2.99 -8.25 6.84
N GLY A 117 1.69 -8.46 7.03
CA GLY A 117 1.08 -8.60 8.36
C GLY A 117 1.65 -9.78 9.16
N LEU A 118 1.80 -10.95 8.53
CA LEU A 118 2.30 -12.17 9.19
C LEU A 118 3.75 -12.02 9.65
N LYS A 119 4.58 -11.29 8.88
CA LYS A 119 5.97 -11.01 9.27
C LYS A 119 6.07 -10.04 10.45
N ILE A 120 5.14 -9.11 10.59
CA ILE A 120 5.07 -8.16 11.70
C ILE A 120 4.64 -8.91 12.98
N THR A 121 3.57 -9.71 12.92
CA THR A 121 3.09 -10.50 14.06
C THR A 121 4.12 -11.55 14.52
N ALA A 122 4.83 -12.19 13.59
CA ALA A 122 5.93 -13.10 13.94
C ALA A 122 7.17 -12.38 14.51
N SER A 123 7.27 -11.05 14.37
CA SER A 123 8.33 -10.25 14.99
C SER A 123 7.97 -9.77 16.40
N GLU A 124 6.69 -9.72 16.75
CA GLU A 124 6.23 -9.47 18.13
C GLU A 124 6.53 -10.64 19.07
N ASP A 125 6.60 -11.88 18.54
CA ASP A 125 6.82 -13.10 19.33
C ASP A 125 8.29 -13.38 19.68
N LYS A 126 9.22 -12.49 19.31
CA LYS A 126 10.62 -12.61 19.76
C LYS A 126 10.84 -11.70 20.97
N PRO A 127 10.97 -12.26 22.20
CA PRO A 127 11.20 -11.46 23.39
C PRO A 127 12.49 -10.65 23.23
N ARG A 128 12.42 -9.38 23.65
CA ARG A 128 13.54 -8.43 23.70
C ARG A 128 14.65 -8.92 24.62
#